data_AF-A0A9D0NZF7-F1
#
_entry.id   AF-A0A9D0NZF7-F1
#
_cell.length_a   1.000
_cell.length_b   1.000
_cell.length_c   1.000
_cell.angle_alpha   90.00
_cell.angle_beta   90.00
_cell.angle_gamma   90.00
#
_symmetry.space_group_name_H-M   'P 1'
#
loop_
_entity.id
_entity.type
_entity.pdbx_description
1 polymer ?
#
loop_
_entity_poly.entity_id
_entity_poly.type
_entity_poly.pdbx_seq_one_letter_code
_entity_poly.pdbx_strand_id
1 'polypeptide(L)'
;MCIGIPVVEPNDNCIDGASLCFQDSIECRFSHSVVISFMSEPLIDICFNFTHESFRKDEQALLQRAKAAGVGKMIVTGASIPESQEALALAHRYPEQLFATAGVHPHLAKDWDAQSPEVIRRLAKDDKLLAIGECGLDYNR
;
A
#
# COMPACT_ATOMS: atom_id res chain seq x y z
N MET A 1 -2.55 -4.64 12.84
CA MET A 1 -2.57 -5.62 11.74
C MET A 1 -4.01 -5.77 11.29
N CYS A 2 -4.44 -5.02 10.27
CA CYS A 2 -5.78 -5.12 9.71
C CYS A 2 -5.65 -5.69 8.31
N ILE A 3 -6.16 -6.90 8.13
CA ILE A 3 -6.19 -7.63 6.87
C ILE A 3 -7.49 -7.20 6.18
N GLY A 4 -7.36 -6.44 5.09
CA GLY A 4 -8.48 -5.99 4.25
C GLY A 4 -8.70 -6.94 3.08
N ILE A 5 -9.95 -7.36 2.92
CA ILE A 5 -10.46 -8.38 2.01
C ILE A 5 -10.26 -7.97 0.53
N PRO A 6 -9.82 -8.88 -0.37
CA PRO A 6 -9.85 -8.60 -1.80
C PRO A 6 -11.30 -8.54 -2.31
N VAL A 7 -11.64 -7.43 -2.97
CA VAL A 7 -12.88 -7.30 -3.73
C VAL A 7 -12.73 -8.17 -4.98
N VAL A 8 -13.52 -9.24 -5.06
CA VAL A 8 -13.61 -10.13 -6.22
C VAL A 8 -14.73 -9.62 -7.12
N GLU A 9 -14.39 -9.22 -8.35
CA GLU A 9 -15.35 -8.91 -9.41
C GLU A 9 -16.11 -10.19 -9.83
N PRO A 10 -17.44 -10.14 -10.04
CA PRO A 10 -18.28 -11.32 -10.03
C PRO A 10 -18.47 -11.94 -11.42
N ASN A 11 -17.39 -12.34 -12.14
CA ASN A 11 -17.59 -12.98 -13.46
C ASN A 11 -16.49 -13.92 -13.99
N ASP A 12 -15.65 -14.54 -13.15
CA ASP A 12 -14.76 -15.62 -13.63
C ASP A 12 -15.31 -17.00 -13.27
N ASN A 13 -16.16 -17.52 -14.17
CA ASN A 13 -16.50 -18.94 -14.24
C ASN A 13 -15.31 -19.72 -14.82
N CYS A 14 -14.60 -20.48 -13.98
CA CYS A 14 -13.81 -21.63 -14.47
C CYS A 14 -13.95 -22.82 -13.53
N ILE A 15 -14.91 -23.65 -13.95
CA ILE A 15 -15.03 -25.10 -13.81
C ILE A 15 -13.64 -25.77 -13.82
N ASP A 16 -13.23 -26.37 -12.70
CA ASP A 16 -12.98 -27.82 -12.61
C ASP A 16 -12.30 -28.18 -11.28
N GLY A 17 -12.88 -29.19 -10.62
CA GLY A 17 -12.40 -29.71 -9.35
C GLY A 17 -11.09 -30.48 -9.48
N ALA A 18 -10.12 -30.11 -8.64
CA ALA A 18 -9.10 -31.02 -8.16
C ALA A 18 -8.80 -30.65 -6.70
N SER A 19 -9.19 -31.55 -5.80
CA SER A 19 -8.87 -31.52 -4.38
C SER A 19 -7.36 -31.37 -4.20
N LEU A 20 -6.92 -30.23 -3.68
CA LEU A 20 -5.52 -29.97 -3.31
C LEU A 20 -5.17 -30.77 -2.06
N CYS A 21 -4.60 -31.96 -2.25
CA CYS A 21 -3.76 -32.58 -1.23
C CYS A 21 -2.45 -31.79 -1.17
N PHE A 22 -2.30 -30.97 -0.13
CA PHE A 22 -1.02 -30.40 0.27
C PHE A 22 -0.12 -31.54 0.74
N GLN A 23 0.90 -31.89 -0.04
CA GLN A 23 2.15 -32.42 0.48
C GLN A 23 3.24 -32.35 -0.58
N ASP A 24 4.41 -31.96 -0.10
CA ASP A 24 5.60 -31.61 -0.84
C ASP A 24 6.04 -32.68 -1.86
N SER A 25 6.56 -32.19 -2.99
CA SER A 25 7.35 -32.91 -4.01
C SER A 25 6.63 -33.98 -4.84
N ILE A 26 6.12 -33.56 -6.01
CA ILE A 26 5.96 -34.42 -7.20
C ILE A 26 6.62 -33.73 -8.38
N GLU A 27 7.77 -34.25 -8.82
CA GLU A 27 8.30 -34.00 -10.17
C GLU A 27 7.33 -34.61 -11.19
N CYS A 28 6.41 -33.80 -11.72
CA CYS A 28 5.59 -34.21 -12.84
C CYS A 28 6.32 -33.90 -14.16
N ARG A 29 6.95 -34.92 -14.76
CA ARG A 29 7.56 -34.81 -16.10
C ARG A 29 6.47 -34.74 -17.16
N PHE A 30 6.03 -33.54 -17.52
CA PHE A 30 5.32 -33.31 -18.78
C PHE A 30 6.32 -33.13 -19.94
N SER A 31 6.05 -33.83 -21.04
CA SER A 31 6.87 -33.85 -22.28
C SER A 31 6.91 -32.52 -23.04
N HIS A 32 6.28 -31.47 -22.53
CA HIS A 32 6.37 -30.11 -23.07
C HIS A 32 6.71 -29.21 -21.89
N SER A 33 7.79 -28.45 -22.01
CA SER A 33 8.21 -27.46 -21.02
C SER A 33 7.16 -26.34 -20.99
N VAL A 34 6.07 -26.56 -20.27
CA VAL A 34 5.20 -25.48 -19.81
C VAL A 34 5.96 -24.86 -18.65
N VAL A 35 6.78 -23.87 -18.96
CA VAL A 35 7.32 -22.97 -17.94
C VAL A 35 6.11 -22.22 -17.40
N ILE A 36 5.50 -22.74 -16.34
CA ILE A 36 4.56 -21.97 -15.54
C ILE A 36 5.42 -20.90 -14.88
N SER A 37 5.59 -19.77 -15.57
CA SER A 37 6.12 -18.58 -14.93
C SER A 37 5.10 -18.19 -13.89
N PHE A 38 5.34 -18.58 -12.64
CA PHE A 38 4.69 -17.96 -11.49
C PHE A 38 5.10 -16.49 -11.53
N MET A 39 4.33 -15.67 -12.26
CA MET A 39 4.38 -14.24 -12.12
C MET A 39 3.86 -13.98 -10.71
N SER A 40 4.78 -13.80 -9.76
CA SER A 40 4.39 -13.45 -8.38
C SER A 40 3.63 -12.13 -8.45
N GLU A 41 2.36 -12.14 -8.04
CA GLU A 41 1.59 -10.90 -7.93
C GLU A 41 2.37 -9.87 -7.10
N PRO A 42 2.47 -8.62 -7.57
CA PRO A 42 3.26 -7.60 -6.89
C PRO A 42 2.68 -7.31 -5.51
N LEU A 43 3.54 -7.28 -4.49
CA LEU A 43 3.19 -6.89 -3.13
C LEU A 43 2.83 -5.40 -3.07
N ILE A 44 1.91 -5.06 -2.17
CA ILE A 44 1.53 -3.68 -1.85
C ILE A 44 1.90 -3.41 -0.40
N ASP A 45 2.77 -2.43 -0.16
CA ASP A 45 3.04 -1.92 1.19
C ASP A 45 2.00 -0.85 1.53
N ILE A 46 1.11 -1.15 2.47
CA ILE A 46 -0.05 -0.31 2.78
C ILE A 46 0.24 0.78 3.81
N CYS A 47 1.44 0.81 4.43
CA CYS A 47 1.76 1.73 5.51
C CYS A 47 3.23 2.15 5.46
N PHE A 48 3.60 2.81 4.37
CA PHE A 48 4.97 3.22 4.11
C PHE A 48 5.24 4.63 4.64
N ASN A 49 6.05 4.75 5.69
CA ASN A 49 6.41 6.04 6.31
C ASN A 49 7.51 6.78 5.51
N PHE A 50 7.24 7.06 4.23
CA PHE A 50 8.27 7.56 3.29
C PHE A 50 8.75 8.99 3.59
N THR A 51 7.92 9.79 4.26
CA THR A 51 8.23 11.17 4.66
C THR A 51 9.31 11.26 5.76
N HIS A 52 9.68 10.12 6.37
CA HIS A 52 10.70 10.05 7.39
C HIS A 52 12.08 10.46 6.84
N GLU A 53 12.85 11.19 7.64
CA GLU A 53 14.15 11.77 7.25
C GLU A 53 15.16 10.76 6.72
N SER A 54 15.08 9.51 7.21
CA SER A 54 15.96 8.41 6.78
C SER A 54 15.90 8.12 5.28
N PHE A 55 14.81 8.52 4.60
CA PHE A 55 14.58 8.22 3.18
C PHE A 55 14.84 9.40 2.24
N ARG A 56 15.12 10.61 2.76
CA ARG A 56 15.26 11.84 1.96
C ARG A 56 16.48 11.86 1.03
N LYS A 57 17.48 11.00 1.24
CA LYS A 57 18.74 11.04 0.47
C LYS A 57 18.63 10.46 -0.94
N ASP A 58 17.83 9.40 -1.12
CA ASP A 58 17.74 8.70 -2.41
C ASP A 58 16.39 7.96 -2.56
N GLU A 59 15.33 8.75 -2.72
CA GLU A 59 13.95 8.28 -2.93
C GLU A 59 13.86 7.32 -4.13
N GLN A 60 14.48 7.67 -5.25
CA GLN A 60 14.39 6.90 -6.49
C GLN A 60 15.08 5.54 -6.36
N ALA A 61 16.30 5.47 -5.81
CA ALA A 61 16.97 4.19 -5.63
C ALA A 61 16.21 3.29 -4.65
N LEU A 62 15.56 3.84 -3.63
CA LEU A 62 14.71 3.08 -2.74
C LEU A 62 13.53 2.44 -3.49
N LEU A 63 12.80 3.22 -4.29
CA LEU A 63 11.66 2.70 -5.04
C LEU A 63 12.08 1.63 -6.06
N GLN A 64 13.26 1.78 -6.69
CA GLN A 64 13.80 0.75 -7.57
C GLN A 64 14.13 -0.55 -6.80
N ARG A 65 14.70 -0.44 -5.60
CA ARG A 65 14.94 -1.63 -4.75
C ARG A 65 13.63 -2.28 -4.30
N ALA A 66 12.62 -1.50 -3.94
CA ALA A 66 11.29 -2.00 -3.57
C ALA A 66 10.67 -2.79 -4.72
N LYS A 67 10.68 -2.22 -5.93
CA LYS A 67 10.21 -2.90 -7.14
C LYS A 67 10.99 -4.18 -7.44
N ALA A 68 12.31 -4.15 -7.32
CA ALA A 68 13.15 -5.33 -7.53
C ALA A 68 12.90 -6.44 -6.50
N ALA A 69 12.43 -6.08 -5.30
CA ALA A 69 12.01 -7.01 -4.26
C ALA A 69 10.53 -7.47 -4.40
N GLY A 70 9.83 -7.07 -5.46
CA GLY A 70 8.43 -7.45 -5.71
C GLY A 70 7.39 -6.53 -5.08
N VAL A 71 7.78 -5.42 -4.43
CA VAL A 71 6.84 -4.40 -3.92
C VAL A 71 6.51 -3.42 -5.04
N GLY A 72 5.37 -3.63 -5.70
CA GLY A 72 5.00 -2.86 -6.89
C GLY A 72 4.30 -1.54 -6.59
N LYS A 73 3.60 -1.45 -5.46
CA LYS A 73 2.87 -0.25 -5.01
C LYS A 73 3.06 -0.02 -3.52
N MET A 74 3.05 1.25 -3.10
CA MET A 74 3.14 1.66 -1.70
C MET A 74 2.13 2.75 -1.41
N ILE A 75 1.56 2.74 -0.22
CA ILE A 75 0.70 3.81 0.31
C ILE A 75 1.48 4.57 1.36
N VAL A 76 1.76 5.85 1.08
CA VAL A 76 2.50 6.73 1.98
C VAL A 76 1.58 7.25 3.09
N THR A 77 1.98 7.01 4.33
CA THR A 77 1.17 7.37 5.50
C THR A 77 1.30 8.85 5.84
N GLY A 78 0.18 9.58 5.94
CA GLY A 78 0.13 10.93 6.47
C GLY A 78 -0.27 10.91 7.95
N ALA A 79 0.65 11.22 8.86
CA ALA A 79 0.37 11.21 10.31
C ALA A 79 -0.06 12.57 10.87
N SER A 80 0.05 13.64 10.08
CA SER A 80 -0.32 15.01 10.44
C SER A 80 -0.83 15.77 9.21
N ILE A 81 -1.42 16.96 9.38
CA ILE A 81 -1.83 17.78 8.23
C ILE A 81 -0.64 18.11 7.29
N PRO A 82 0.53 18.56 7.78
CA PRO A 82 1.69 18.77 6.92
C PRO A 82 2.21 17.49 6.27
N GLU A 83 2.30 16.39 7.01
CA GLU A 83 2.76 15.12 6.45
C GLU A 83 1.79 14.54 5.43
N SER A 84 0.48 14.74 5.61
CA SER A 84 -0.52 14.32 4.63
C SER A 84 -0.35 15.06 3.30
N GLN A 85 0.04 16.34 3.34
CA GLN A 85 0.36 17.12 2.14
C GLN A 85 1.66 16.64 1.49
N GLU A 86 2.69 16.33 2.28
CA GLU A 86 3.96 15.78 1.77
C GLU A 86 3.78 14.38 1.17
N ALA A 87 2.99 13.52 1.81
CA ALA A 87 2.63 12.19 1.31
C ALA A 87 1.91 12.28 -0.04
N LEU A 88 0.93 13.18 -0.16
CA LEU A 88 0.23 13.41 -1.43
C LEU A 88 1.17 13.96 -2.51
N ALA A 89 2.08 14.87 -2.16
CA ALA A 89 3.08 15.39 -3.09
C ALA A 89 4.05 14.29 -3.58
N LEU A 90 4.44 13.36 -2.71
CA LEU A 90 5.23 12.17 -3.10
C LEU A 90 4.44 11.25 -4.03
N ALA A 91 3.16 11.03 -3.76
CA ALA A 91 2.29 10.23 -4.61
C ALA A 91 2.18 10.81 -6.04
N HIS A 92 2.10 12.14 -6.16
CA HIS A 92 2.15 12.83 -7.46
C HIS A 92 3.51 12.76 -8.14
N ARG A 93 4.61 12.73 -7.38
CA ARG A 93 5.97 12.58 -7.93
C ARG A 93 6.23 11.21 -8.54
N TYR A 94 5.61 10.16 -7.97
CA TYR A 94 5.77 8.77 -8.40
C TYR A 94 4.42 8.09 -8.65
N PRO A 95 3.64 8.55 -9.64
CA PRO A 95 2.21 8.21 -9.77
C PRO A 95 1.94 6.73 -10.05
N GLU A 96 2.89 5.99 -10.61
CA GLU A 96 2.75 4.56 -10.90
C GLU A 96 2.96 3.67 -9.66
N GLN A 97 3.68 4.17 -8.65
CA GLN A 97 4.15 3.38 -7.51
C GLN A 97 3.54 3.82 -6.19
N LEU A 98 3.18 5.11 -6.06
CA LEU A 98 2.80 5.70 -4.78
C LEU A 98 1.37 6.20 -4.77
N PHE A 99 0.73 5.96 -3.63
CA PHE A 99 -0.54 6.54 -3.20
C PHE A 99 -0.36 7.15 -1.82
N ALA A 100 -1.34 7.87 -1.32
CA ALA A 100 -1.27 8.55 -0.03
C ALA A 100 -2.49 8.28 0.85
N THR A 101 -2.29 8.54 2.13
CA THR A 101 -3.37 8.72 3.12
C THR A 101 -3.29 10.13 3.70
N ALA A 102 -4.41 10.61 4.26
CA ALA A 102 -4.43 11.84 5.06
C ALA A 102 -5.09 11.62 6.41
N GLY A 103 -4.44 12.04 7.48
CA GLY A 103 -4.91 11.83 8.84
C GLY A 103 -4.13 12.62 9.88
N VAL A 104 -4.53 12.42 11.13
CA VAL A 104 -3.83 12.92 12.32
C VAL A 104 -3.72 11.78 13.31
N HIS A 105 -2.49 11.31 13.50
CA HIS A 105 -2.17 10.20 14.39
C HIS A 105 -2.52 10.60 15.83
N PRO A 106 -3.05 9.70 16.69
CA PRO A 106 -3.42 9.98 18.08
C PRO A 106 -2.43 10.80 18.93
N HIS A 107 -1.12 10.77 18.67
CA HIS A 107 -0.13 11.55 19.43
C HIS A 107 -0.03 13.01 19.03
N LEU A 108 -0.50 13.30 17.82
CA LEU A 108 -0.65 14.63 17.27
C LEU A 108 -2.11 15.11 17.37
N ALA A 109 -2.98 14.37 18.08
CA ALA A 109 -4.38 14.76 18.27
C ALA A 109 -4.54 16.13 18.94
N LYS A 110 -3.56 16.56 19.75
CA LYS A 110 -3.52 17.90 20.34
C LYS A 110 -3.39 19.03 19.31
N ASP A 111 -2.85 18.73 18.13
CA ASP A 111 -2.63 19.68 17.04
C ASP A 111 -3.84 19.74 16.09
N TRP A 112 -4.86 18.92 16.34
CA TRP A 112 -6.13 18.99 15.61
C TRP A 112 -6.91 20.25 15.97
N ASP A 113 -7.28 21.03 14.96
CA ASP A 113 -7.98 22.30 15.11
C ASP A 113 -9.27 22.36 14.28
N ALA A 114 -9.93 23.53 14.30
CA ALA A 114 -11.16 23.76 13.55
C ALA A 114 -10.99 23.71 12.01
N GLN A 115 -9.76 23.86 11.50
CA GLN A 115 -9.47 23.86 10.06
C GLN A 115 -9.08 22.48 9.52
N SER A 116 -8.54 21.63 10.40
CA SER A 116 -8.07 20.28 10.09
C SER A 116 -9.07 19.41 9.29
N PRO A 117 -10.38 19.35 9.65
CA PRO A 117 -11.35 18.56 8.89
C PRO A 117 -11.51 19.03 7.43
N GLU A 118 -11.48 20.34 7.20
CA GLU A 118 -11.66 20.89 5.86
C GLU A 118 -10.43 20.65 4.98
N VAL A 119 -9.23 20.74 5.57
CA VAL A 119 -8.00 20.39 4.86
C VAL A 119 -8.02 18.93 4.42
N ILE A 120 -8.40 18.00 5.30
CA ILE A 120 -8.49 16.57 4.96
C ILE A 120 -9.55 16.33 3.88
N ARG A 121 -10.73 16.94 3.99
CA ARG A 121 -11.78 16.85 2.96
C ARG A 121 -11.30 17.32 1.59
N ARG A 122 -10.48 18.37 1.55
CA ARG A 122 -9.90 18.87 0.31
C ARG A 122 -8.89 17.88 -0.28
N LEU A 123 -8.00 17.32 0.55
CA LEU A 123 -7.01 16.34 0.12
C LEU A 123 -7.68 15.04 -0.38
N ALA A 124 -8.78 14.62 0.26
CA ALA A 124 -9.55 13.42 -0.10
C ALA A 124 -10.27 13.50 -1.45
N LYS A 125 -10.24 14.64 -2.14
CA LYS A 125 -10.75 14.78 -3.51
C LYS A 125 -9.72 14.39 -4.57
N ASP A 126 -8.47 14.13 -4.18
CA ASP A 126 -7.39 13.76 -5.08
C ASP A 126 -7.37 12.24 -5.32
N ASP A 127 -7.28 11.81 -6.57
CA ASP A 127 -7.28 10.40 -6.96
C ASP A 127 -6.06 9.61 -6.43
N LYS A 128 -5.00 10.31 -6.00
CA LYS A 128 -3.85 9.68 -5.35
C LYS A 128 -4.06 9.47 -3.85
N LEU A 129 -5.12 10.00 -3.24
CA LEU A 129 -5.43 9.83 -1.83
C LEU A 129 -6.49 8.73 -1.64
N LEU A 130 -6.05 7.53 -1.23
CA LEU A 130 -6.92 6.35 -1.20
C LEU A 130 -7.64 6.15 0.14
N ALA A 131 -7.13 6.74 1.22
CA ALA A 131 -7.69 6.52 2.55
C ALA A 131 -7.50 7.71 3.50
N ILE A 132 -8.38 7.79 4.50
CA ILE A 132 -8.25 8.69 5.64
C ILE A 132 -7.57 7.92 6.77
N GLY A 133 -6.41 8.41 7.20
CA GLY A 133 -5.51 7.77 8.15
C GLY A 133 -4.09 8.36 8.03
N GLU A 134 -3.21 8.17 9.01
CA GLU A 134 -3.46 7.38 10.22
C GLU A 134 -4.29 8.16 11.25
N CYS A 135 -5.27 7.49 11.86
CA CYS A 135 -6.08 8.02 12.94
C CYS A 135 -6.53 6.87 13.85
N GLY A 136 -6.78 7.14 15.13
CA GLY A 136 -7.17 6.11 16.08
C GLY A 136 -6.90 6.52 17.53
N LEU A 137 -6.68 5.53 18.39
CA LEU A 137 -6.33 5.69 19.80
C LEU A 137 -5.10 4.85 20.11
N ASP A 138 -4.17 5.40 20.90
CA ASP A 138 -2.95 4.72 21.35
C ASP A 138 -2.69 5.12 22.80
N TYR A 139 -2.85 4.17 23.73
CA TYR A 139 -2.84 4.40 25.17
C TYR A 139 -1.46 4.19 25.83
N ASN A 140 -0.43 3.82 25.06
CA ASN A 140 0.87 3.43 25.59
C ASN A 140 1.99 4.42 25.23
N ARG A 141 1.74 5.74 25.32
CA ARG A 141 2.73 6.77 25.01
C ARG A 141 2.97 7.77 26.14
#